data_AF-A0A822J0D3-F1
#
_entry.id   AF-A0A822J0D3-F1
#
_cell.length_a   1.000
_cell.length_b   1.000
_cell.length_c   1.000
_cell.angle_alpha   90.00
_cell.angle_beta   90.00
_cell.angle_gamma   90.00
#
_symmetry.space_group_name_H-M   'P 1'
#
loop_
_entity.id
_entity.type
_entity.pdbx_description
1 polymer ?
#
loop_
_entity_poly.entity_id
_entity_poly.type
_entity_poly.pdbx_seq_one_letter_code
_entity_poly.pdbx_strand_id
1 'polypeptide(L)'
;MDENDLRRRARKTGFNVATLEKDYALTWLLSGIYQEDSKLREILIFKGGTAIRKIYFPEWRLSEDMDFTIMQEVDPSELKQGFEQVFSSVNKKSSINYSFTSFNVGEFAIFADVQFLGPIGFKNKIAHDISLKEK
;
A
#
# COMPACT_ATOMS: atom_id res chain seq x y z
N MET A 1 -3.27 4.56 15.05
CA MET A 1 -3.88 3.42 15.77
C MET A 1 -2.76 2.69 16.47
N ASP A 2 -2.90 2.43 17.77
CA ASP A 2 -1.97 1.60 18.53
C ASP A 2 -2.43 0.13 18.55
N GLU A 3 -1.62 -0.76 19.14
CA GLU A 3 -1.92 -2.18 19.22
C GLU A 3 -3.24 -2.47 19.96
N ASN A 4 -3.52 -1.74 21.05
CA ASN A 4 -4.72 -1.94 21.86
C ASN A 4 -5.99 -1.59 21.08
N ASP A 5 -5.99 -0.48 20.32
CA ASP A 5 -7.11 -0.11 19.46
C ASP A 5 -7.31 -1.13 18.33
N LEU A 6 -6.22 -1.63 17.72
CA LEU A 6 -6.30 -2.70 16.72
C LEU A 6 -6.95 -3.97 17.28
N ARG A 7 -6.51 -4.44 18.46
CA ARG A 7 -7.07 -5.63 19.11
C ARG A 7 -8.54 -5.45 19.49
N ARG A 8 -8.91 -4.26 19.97
CA ARG A 8 -10.30 -3.92 20.30
C ARG A 8 -11.18 -3.96 19.05
N ARG A 9 -10.75 -3.34 17.94
CA ARG A 9 -11.49 -3.35 16.68
C ARG A 9 -11.60 -4.74 16.08
N ALA A 10 -10.52 -5.51 16.11
CA ALA A 10 -10.51 -6.91 15.66
C ALA A 10 -11.60 -7.75 16.36
N ARG A 11 -11.74 -7.61 17.68
CA ARG A 11 -12.83 -8.27 18.45
C ARG A 11 -14.22 -7.82 18.02
N LYS A 12 -14.39 -6.53 17.70
CA LYS A 12 -15.68 -5.95 17.29
C LYS A 12 -16.08 -6.37 15.88
N THR A 13 -15.12 -6.46 14.96
CA THR A 13 -15.38 -6.77 13.55
C THR A 13 -15.30 -8.26 13.24
N GLY A 14 -14.74 -9.08 14.14
CA GLY A 14 -14.50 -10.50 13.92
C GLY A 14 -13.29 -10.82 13.03
N PHE A 15 -12.53 -9.81 12.60
CA PHE A 15 -11.31 -10.00 11.81
C PHE A 15 -10.12 -10.36 12.69
N ASN A 16 -9.18 -11.13 12.17
CA ASN A 16 -7.88 -11.30 12.81
C ASN A 16 -7.16 -9.95 12.88
N VAL A 17 -6.53 -9.66 14.02
CA VAL A 17 -5.77 -8.43 14.27
C VAL A 17 -4.70 -8.17 13.20
N ALA A 18 -4.02 -9.21 12.69
CA ALA A 18 -3.01 -9.08 11.65
C ALA A 18 -3.62 -8.64 10.31
N THR A 19 -4.81 -9.16 9.97
CA THR A 19 -5.54 -8.76 8.76
C THR A 19 -6.03 -7.32 8.87
N LEU A 20 -6.49 -6.91 10.06
CA LEU A 20 -6.92 -5.54 10.30
C LEU A 20 -5.74 -4.55 10.29
N GLU A 21 -4.58 -4.95 10.82
CA GLU A 21 -3.37 -4.14 10.71
C GLU A 21 -2.90 -4.02 9.26
N LYS A 22 -2.96 -5.09 8.47
CA LYS A 22 -2.65 -5.04 7.04
C LYS A 22 -3.57 -4.08 6.30
N ASP A 23 -4.87 -4.07 6.59
CA ASP A 23 -5.82 -3.10 6.04
C ASP A 23 -5.48 -1.65 6.42
N TYR A 24 -5.08 -1.45 7.67
CA TYR A 24 -4.63 -0.16 8.18
C TYR A 24 -3.34 0.31 7.48
N ALA A 25 -2.38 -0.58 7.29
CA ALA A 25 -1.14 -0.32 6.56
C ALA A 25 -1.39 -0.03 5.07
N LEU A 26 -2.30 -0.77 4.41
CA LEU A 26 -2.72 -0.47 3.05
C LEU A 26 -3.32 0.94 2.95
N THR A 27 -4.17 1.31 3.90
CA THR A 27 -4.84 2.61 3.91
C THR A 27 -3.84 3.76 4.08
N TRP A 28 -2.86 3.61 4.96
CA TRP A 28 -1.81 4.61 5.15
C TRP A 28 -0.90 4.77 3.94
N LEU A 29 -0.50 3.66 3.33
CA LEU A 29 0.32 3.69 2.12
C LEU A 29 -0.43 4.38 0.97
N LEU A 30 -1.71 4.02 0.76
CA LEU A 30 -2.55 4.63 -0.26
C LEU A 30 -2.74 6.14 -0.01
N SER A 31 -2.98 6.53 1.25
CA SER A 31 -3.04 7.94 1.65
C SER A 31 -1.73 8.67 1.36
N GLY A 32 -0.58 8.06 1.64
CA GLY A 32 0.73 8.64 1.33
C GLY A 32 0.96 8.81 -0.18
N ILE A 33 0.58 7.82 -1.00
CA ILE A 33 0.70 7.89 -2.46
C ILE A 33 -0.09 9.06 -3.04
N TYR A 34 -1.30 9.31 -2.52
CA TYR A 34 -2.23 10.32 -3.03
C TYR A 34 -2.24 11.64 -2.25
N GLN A 35 -1.28 11.85 -1.34
CA GLN A 35 -1.08 13.15 -0.70
C GLN A 35 -0.66 14.21 -1.72
N GLU A 36 -0.93 15.48 -1.40
CA GLU A 36 -0.72 16.61 -2.31
C GLU A 36 0.75 16.81 -2.72
N ASP A 37 1.69 16.49 -1.81
CA ASP A 37 3.13 16.61 -2.03
C ASP A 37 3.75 15.36 -2.67
N SER A 38 2.97 14.30 -2.92
CA SER A 38 3.46 13.06 -3.53
C SER A 38 3.44 13.15 -5.05
N LYS A 39 4.63 12.99 -5.67
CA LYS A 39 4.75 12.86 -7.14
C LYS A 39 4.02 11.64 -7.69
N LEU A 40 3.81 10.60 -6.88
CA LEU A 40 3.14 9.38 -7.32
C LEU A 40 1.65 9.58 -7.60
N ARG A 41 1.04 10.63 -7.04
CA ARG A 41 -0.39 10.94 -7.21
C ARG A 41 -0.79 11.09 -8.67
N GLU A 42 0.07 11.70 -9.49
CA GLU A 42 -0.20 11.95 -10.91
C GLU A 42 0.24 10.78 -11.81
N ILE A 43 1.08 9.89 -11.28
CA ILE A 43 1.68 8.77 -12.01
C ILE A 43 0.83 7.50 -11.87
N LEU A 44 0.32 7.22 -10.68
CA LEU A 44 -0.33 5.95 -10.34
C LEU A 44 -1.86 6.08 -10.31
N ILE A 45 -2.54 5.19 -11.03
CA ILE A 45 -3.97 4.93 -10.86
C ILE A 45 -4.16 3.63 -10.09
N PHE A 46 -4.84 3.72 -8.96
CA PHE A 46 -5.21 2.58 -8.13
C PHE A 46 -6.38 1.80 -8.74
N LYS A 47 -6.24 0.48 -8.84
CA LYS A 47 -7.22 -0.42 -9.46
C LYS A 47 -7.34 -1.73 -8.68
N GLY A 48 -8.03 -2.70 -9.28
CA GLY A 48 -8.08 -4.08 -8.78
C GLY A 48 -9.04 -4.30 -7.60
N GLY A 49 -8.94 -5.49 -7.00
CA GLY A 49 -9.87 -5.94 -5.95
C GLY A 49 -9.81 -5.09 -4.67
N THR A 50 -8.64 -4.51 -4.36
CA THR A 50 -8.47 -3.61 -3.22
C THR A 50 -9.20 -2.29 -3.42
N ALA A 51 -9.19 -1.74 -4.64
CA ALA A 51 -9.94 -0.54 -4.98
C ALA A 51 -11.46 -0.77 -4.85
N ILE A 52 -11.95 -1.93 -5.31
CA ILE A 52 -13.36 -2.34 -5.18
C ILE A 52 -13.80 -2.28 -3.72
N ARG A 53 -13.04 -2.91 -2.80
CA ARG A 53 -13.35 -2.87 -1.37
C ARG A 53 -13.27 -1.46 -0.79
N LYS A 54 -12.18 -0.73 -1.07
CA LYS A 54 -11.89 0.56 -0.43
C LYS A 54 -12.81 1.69 -0.87
N ILE A 55 -13.35 1.62 -2.08
CA ILE A 55 -14.12 2.71 -2.69
C ILE A 55 -15.60 2.35 -2.81
N TYR A 56 -15.94 1.12 -3.17
CA TYR A 56 -17.31 0.76 -3.58
C TYR A 56 -18.03 -0.19 -2.63
N PHE A 57 -17.35 -1.21 -2.10
CA PHE A 57 -17.99 -2.27 -1.31
C PHE A 57 -17.20 -2.60 -0.03
N PRO A 58 -17.43 -1.86 1.07
CA PRO A 58 -16.71 -2.05 2.34
C PRO A 58 -16.84 -3.47 2.93
N GLU A 59 -17.94 -4.16 2.62
CA GLU A 59 -18.27 -5.52 3.07
C GLU A 59 -17.54 -6.63 2.29
N TRP A 60 -16.80 -6.29 1.23
CA TRP A 60 -16.03 -7.25 0.44
C TRP A 60 -14.86 -7.84 1.26
N ARG A 61 -14.19 -8.90 0.77
CA ARG A 61 -13.06 -9.52 1.48
C ARG A 61 -11.94 -8.52 1.77
N LEU A 62 -11.20 -8.72 2.87
CA LEU A 62 -10.01 -7.94 3.17
C LEU A 62 -8.96 -8.21 2.08
N SER A 63 -8.41 -7.14 1.53
CA SER A 63 -7.42 -7.26 0.48
C SER A 63 -6.02 -7.26 1.06
N GLU A 64 -5.12 -7.88 0.29
CA GLU A 64 -3.76 -8.13 0.71
C GLU A 64 -2.73 -7.43 -0.17
N ASP A 65 -3.16 -6.97 -1.36
CA ASP A 65 -2.30 -6.52 -2.44
C ASP A 65 -2.71 -5.10 -2.88
N MET A 66 -1.87 -4.44 -3.66
CA MET A 66 -2.20 -3.19 -4.34
C MET A 66 -1.91 -3.27 -5.83
N ASP A 67 -2.94 -3.04 -6.63
CA ASP A 67 -2.81 -3.00 -8.08
C ASP A 67 -2.81 -1.55 -8.57
N PHE A 68 -1.85 -1.21 -9.41
CA PHE A 68 -1.73 0.11 -10.02
C PHE A 68 -1.54 0.02 -11.54
N THR A 69 -1.90 1.09 -12.23
CA THR A 69 -1.48 1.35 -13.61
C THR A 69 -0.77 2.69 -13.67
N ILE A 70 0.32 2.74 -14.43
CA ILE A 70 1.06 3.97 -14.71
C ILE A 70 0.38 4.76 -15.83
N MET A 71 0.19 6.06 -15.63
CA MET A 71 -0.50 6.96 -16.58
C MET A 71 0.41 7.57 -17.66
N GLN A 72 1.68 7.70 -17.36
CA GLN A 72 2.72 8.34 -18.18
C GLN A 72 4.03 7.57 -18.05
N GLU A 73 4.85 7.52 -19.12
CA GLU A 73 6.17 6.90 -19.01
C GLU A 73 6.96 7.53 -17.85
N VAL A 74 7.51 6.68 -16.99
CA VAL A 74 8.32 7.07 -15.83
C VAL A 74 9.49 6.10 -15.72
N ASP A 75 10.65 6.62 -15.38
CA ASP A 75 11.80 5.77 -15.10
C ASP A 75 11.52 4.90 -13.86
N PRO A 76 11.73 3.57 -13.90
CA PRO A 76 11.47 2.71 -12.74
C PRO A 76 12.23 3.11 -11.48
N SER A 77 13.42 3.72 -11.61
CA SER A 77 14.19 4.23 -10.48
C SER A 77 13.54 5.47 -9.86
N GLU A 78 12.96 6.37 -10.66
CA GLU A 78 12.19 7.50 -10.17
C GLU A 78 10.92 7.04 -9.46
N LEU A 79 10.24 6.03 -10.00
CA LEU A 79 9.07 5.42 -9.37
C LEU A 79 9.43 4.83 -8.00
N LYS A 80 10.53 4.05 -7.92
CA LYS A 80 11.02 3.47 -6.66
C LYS A 80 11.36 4.55 -5.64
N GLN A 81 12.05 5.63 -6.05
CA GLN A 81 12.37 6.76 -5.19
C GLN A 81 11.10 7.47 -4.69
N GLY A 82 10.07 7.62 -5.54
CA GLY A 82 8.78 8.17 -5.15
C GLY A 82 8.12 7.36 -4.04
N PHE A 83 8.15 6.03 -4.14
CA PHE A 83 7.64 5.16 -3.06
C PHE A 83 8.45 5.30 -1.77
N GLU A 84 9.79 5.36 -1.85
CA GLU A 84 10.65 5.56 -0.68
C GLU A 84 10.38 6.90 0.03
N GLN A 85 10.09 7.97 -0.73
CA GLN A 85 9.65 9.26 -0.18
C GLN A 85 8.30 9.13 0.53
N VAL A 86 7.34 8.42 -0.07
CA VAL A 86 6.05 8.12 0.55
C VAL A 86 6.24 7.33 1.85
N PHE A 87 7.10 6.31 1.87
CA PHE A 87 7.39 5.53 3.07
C PHE A 87 7.90 6.43 4.20
N SER A 88 8.82 7.35 3.90
CA SER A 88 9.33 8.32 4.88
C SER A 88 8.25 9.27 5.41
N SER A 89 7.38 9.78 4.52
CA SER A 89 6.27 10.67 4.91
C SER A 89 5.26 9.96 5.81
N VAL A 90 4.85 8.75 5.42
CA VAL A 90 3.90 7.93 6.19
C VAL A 90 4.49 7.54 7.54
N ASN A 91 5.78 7.21 7.61
CA ASN A 91 6.44 6.86 8.87
C ASN A 91 6.46 8.01 9.89
N LYS A 92 6.55 9.26 9.44
CA LYS A 92 6.50 10.43 10.34
C LYS A 92 5.09 10.66 10.91
N LYS A 93 4.06 10.25 10.17
CA LYS A 93 2.64 10.51 10.49
C LYS A 93 1.94 9.30 11.14
N SER A 94 2.56 8.13 11.06
CA SER A 94 2.01 6.85 11.54
C SER A 94 3.09 6.02 12.21
N SER A 95 2.71 5.06 13.05
CA SER A 95 3.65 4.11 13.65
C SER A 95 4.00 2.94 12.70
N ILE A 96 3.94 3.15 11.39
CA ILE A 96 4.19 2.10 10.39
C ILE A 96 5.50 2.40 9.65
N ASN A 97 6.38 1.40 9.60
CA ASN A 97 7.63 1.48 8.86
C ASN A 97 7.50 0.63 7.60
N TYR A 98 7.76 1.21 6.43
CA TYR A 98 7.71 0.50 5.14
C TYR A 98 9.11 0.39 4.52
N SER A 99 9.34 -0.68 3.80
CA SER A 99 10.55 -0.89 3.01
C SER A 99 10.31 -1.87 1.88
N PHE A 100 10.97 -1.70 0.74
CA PHE A 100 10.99 -2.72 -0.29
C PHE A 100 11.78 -3.95 0.17
N THR A 101 11.20 -5.13 -0.05
CA THR A 101 11.93 -6.41 -0.02
C THR A 101 12.27 -6.89 -1.43
N SER A 102 11.52 -6.45 -2.43
CA SER A 102 11.80 -6.65 -3.85
C SER A 102 11.23 -5.49 -4.67
N PHE A 103 11.84 -5.21 -5.81
CA PHE A 103 11.35 -4.26 -6.82
C PHE A 103 11.88 -4.71 -8.17
N ASN A 104 11.08 -5.49 -8.89
CA ASN A 104 11.48 -6.15 -10.14
C ASN A 104 10.79 -5.49 -11.32
N VAL A 105 11.59 -5.00 -12.27
CA VAL A 105 11.10 -4.37 -13.49
C VAL A 105 10.98 -5.44 -14.58
N GLY A 106 9.77 -5.73 -15.02
CA GLY A 106 9.48 -6.57 -16.18
C GLY A 106 9.20 -5.73 -17.43
N GLU A 107 8.94 -6.42 -18.54
CA GLU A 107 8.62 -5.79 -19.84
C GLU A 107 7.30 -5.01 -19.81
N PHE A 108 6.29 -5.54 -19.12
CA PHE A 108 4.93 -4.98 -19.10
C PHE A 108 4.47 -4.49 -17.72
N ALA A 109 5.18 -4.86 -16.65
CA ALA A 109 4.79 -4.56 -15.29
C ALA A 109 6.00 -4.48 -14.36
N ILE A 110 5.84 -3.77 -13.26
CA ILE A 110 6.74 -3.78 -12.12
C ILE A 110 6.09 -4.56 -10.99
N PHE A 111 6.80 -5.54 -10.46
CA PHE A 111 6.38 -6.33 -9.30
C PHE A 111 7.21 -5.92 -8.09
N ALA A 112 6.55 -5.43 -7.04
CA ALA A 112 7.23 -4.98 -5.83
C ALA A 112 6.62 -5.55 -4.55
N ASP A 113 7.45 -6.10 -3.68
CA ASP A 113 7.04 -6.51 -2.34
C ASP A 113 7.42 -5.43 -1.34
N VAL A 114 6.42 -4.77 -0.77
CA VAL A 114 6.61 -3.80 0.31
C VAL A 114 6.38 -4.50 1.64
N GLN A 115 7.43 -4.61 2.45
CA GLN A 115 7.32 -5.02 3.84
C GLN A 115 6.87 -3.84 4.70
N PHE A 116 6.04 -4.12 5.70
CA PHE A 116 5.74 -3.17 6.76
C PHE A 116 5.94 -3.78 8.16
N LEU A 117 6.26 -2.91 9.12
CA LEU A 117 6.23 -3.18 10.55
C LEU A 117 5.25 -2.19 11.20
N GLY A 118 4.12 -2.70 11.67
CA GLY A 118 3.06 -1.93 12.30
C GLY A 118 3.02 -2.06 13.83
N PRO A 119 1.99 -1.48 14.48
CA PRO A 119 1.84 -1.46 15.93
C PRO A 119 1.84 -2.83 16.63
N ILE A 120 1.43 -3.93 15.98
CA ILE A 120 1.45 -5.27 16.59
C ILE A 120 2.86 -5.87 16.68
N GLY A 121 3.87 -5.21 16.09
CA GLY A 121 5.28 -5.61 16.18
C GLY A 121 5.69 -6.77 15.28
N PHE A 122 4.81 -7.26 14.40
CA PHE A 122 5.12 -8.32 13.44
C PHE A 122 5.27 -7.77 12.02
N LYS A 123 6.28 -8.29 11.32
CA LYS A 123 6.53 -7.97 9.92
C LYS A 123 5.50 -8.64 9.02
N ASN A 124 4.95 -7.89 8.08
CA ASN A 124 4.04 -8.40 7.05
C ASN A 124 4.37 -7.73 5.70
N LYS A 125 3.77 -8.19 4.60
CA LYS A 125 4.05 -7.73 3.24
C LYS A 125 2.78 -7.35 2.49
N ILE A 126 2.93 -6.42 1.56
CA ILE A 126 1.94 -5.99 0.59
C ILE A 126 2.58 -6.20 -0.79
N ALA A 127 2.01 -7.09 -1.60
CA ALA A 127 2.42 -7.25 -2.98
C ALA A 127 1.85 -6.10 -3.82
N HIS A 128 2.66 -5.58 -4.73
CA HIS A 128 2.28 -4.54 -5.67
C HIS A 128 2.46 -5.06 -7.10
N ASP A 129 1.39 -5.00 -7.87
CA ASP A 129 1.42 -5.17 -9.32
C ASP A 129 1.20 -3.79 -9.95
N ILE A 130 2.21 -3.29 -10.66
CA ILE A 130 2.19 -1.98 -11.30
C ILE A 130 2.31 -2.18 -12.79
N SER A 131 1.18 -2.20 -13.49
CA SER A 131 1.17 -2.37 -14.95
C SER A 131 1.68 -1.10 -15.64
N LEU A 132 2.63 -1.26 -16.55
CA LEU A 132 3.10 -0.18 -17.41
C LEU A 132 2.02 0.15 -18.43
N LYS A 133 1.95 1.41 -18.87
CA LYS A 133 1.03 1.79 -19.94
C LYS A 133 1.40 1.01 -21.21
N GLU A 134 0.44 0.29 -21.77
CA GLU A 134 0.59 -0.32 -23.08
C GLU A 134 0.79 0.79 -24.12
N LYS A 135 1.78 0.63 -25.00
CA LYS A 135 2.05 1.56 -26.11
C LYS A 135 0.94 1.49 -27.16
#